data_AF-A0A3A4XR19-F1
#
_entry.id   AF-A0A3A4XR19-F1
#
_cell.length_a   1.000
_cell.length_b   1.000
_cell.length_c   1.000
_cell.angle_alpha   90.00
_cell.angle_beta   90.00
_cell.angle_gamma   90.00
#
_symmetry.space_group_name_H-M   'P 1'
#
loop_
_entity.id
_entity.type
_entity.pdbx_description
1 polymer ?
#
loop_
_entity_poly.entity_id
_entity_poly.type
_entity_poly.pdbx_seq_one_letter_code
_entity_poly.pdbx_strand_id
1 'polypeptide(L)'
;MKKKLNSGIIIIMVIIMSVMAAAADVSNPTVTGPIPVSVPLGDASHDYPQMATQLDLAAYSYVEEEFFMQGTATRYDAPRRPIAVPPATAPAAELSSHPYKTRMIVRRPVAQKDFNGIVIVEWLNVTSGYNRMPYG
;
A
#
# COMPACT_ATOMS: atom_id res chain seq x y z
N MET A 1 -39.40 -27.37 61.67
CA MET A 1 -39.89 -26.97 60.33
C MET A 1 -39.99 -25.44 60.26
N LYS A 2 -38.94 -24.75 59.79
CA LYS A 2 -38.94 -23.32 59.45
C LYS A 2 -37.90 -23.11 58.33
N LYS A 3 -38.32 -23.10 57.05
CA LYS A 3 -37.46 -22.71 55.93
C LYS A 3 -37.48 -21.18 55.82
N LYS A 4 -36.36 -20.52 56.11
CA LYS A 4 -36.15 -19.11 55.76
C LYS A 4 -35.76 -19.06 54.27
N LEU A 5 -36.56 -18.35 53.49
CA LEU A 5 -36.27 -18.08 52.08
C LEU A 5 -35.32 -16.88 52.03
N ASN A 6 -34.04 -17.11 51.75
CA ASN A 6 -33.09 -16.03 51.51
C ASN A 6 -33.20 -15.62 50.04
N SER A 7 -33.78 -14.45 49.78
CA SER A 7 -33.75 -13.77 48.48
C SER A 7 -32.32 -13.33 48.18
N GLY A 8 -31.57 -14.19 47.49
CA GLY A 8 -30.28 -13.84 46.90
C GLY A 8 -30.51 -13.11 45.59
N ILE A 9 -30.25 -11.81 45.56
CA ILE A 9 -30.14 -11.03 44.33
C ILE A 9 -28.94 -11.58 43.55
N ILE A 10 -29.20 -12.23 42.42
CA ILE A 10 -28.16 -12.68 41.49
C ILE A 10 -27.75 -11.45 40.67
N ILE A 11 -26.61 -10.84 41.03
CA ILE A 11 -25.97 -9.82 40.19
C ILE A 11 -25.27 -10.58 39.07
N ILE A 12 -25.89 -10.59 37.88
CA ILE A 12 -25.24 -11.05 36.65
C ILE A 12 -24.31 -9.93 36.19
N MET A 13 -23.02 -10.07 36.48
CA MET A 13 -21.99 -9.18 35.97
C MET A 13 -21.63 -9.60 34.54
N VAL A 14 -22.25 -8.96 33.55
CA VAL A 14 -21.91 -9.15 32.13
C VAL A 14 -20.62 -8.39 31.85
N ILE A 15 -19.49 -9.11 31.78
CA ILE A 15 -18.23 -8.56 31.28
C ILE A 15 -18.32 -8.57 29.75
N ILE A 16 -18.62 -7.42 29.15
CA ILE A 16 -18.48 -7.21 27.70
C ILE A 16 -17.00 -6.96 27.44
N MET A 17 -16.24 -8.00 27.08
CA MET A 17 -14.90 -7.82 26.50
C MET A 17 -15.06 -7.40 25.03
N SER A 18 -14.98 -6.10 24.79
CA SER A 18 -14.78 -5.57 23.44
C SER A 18 -13.36 -5.90 23.00
N VAL A 19 -13.20 -6.90 22.12
CA VAL A 19 -11.93 -7.11 21.42
C VAL A 19 -11.79 -5.98 20.41
N MET A 20 -11.06 -4.92 20.76
CA MET A 20 -10.64 -3.94 19.78
C MET A 20 -9.55 -4.59 18.93
N ALA A 21 -9.81 -4.74 17.63
CA ALA A 21 -8.76 -5.09 16.68
C ALA A 21 -7.72 -3.96 16.70
N ALA A 22 -6.49 -4.27 17.12
CA ALA A 22 -5.39 -3.34 16.97
C ALA A 22 -5.13 -3.17 15.46
N ALA A 23 -5.38 -1.97 14.93
CA ALA A 23 -4.91 -1.62 13.60
C ALA A 23 -3.38 -1.59 13.64
N ALA A 24 -2.72 -2.29 12.72
CA ALA A 24 -1.27 -2.21 12.59
C ALA A 24 -0.89 -0.77 12.19
N ASP A 25 -0.01 -0.15 12.97
CA ASP A 25 0.56 1.16 12.64
C ASP A 25 1.60 0.96 11.53
N VAL A 26 1.24 1.29 10.29
CA VAL A 26 2.11 1.13 9.12
C VAL A 26 2.88 2.43 8.92
N SER A 27 4.21 2.35 9.01
CA SER A 27 5.06 3.51 8.77
C SER A 27 4.87 4.04 7.34
N ASN A 28 4.68 5.35 7.22
CA ASN A 28 4.64 6.01 5.92
C ASN A 28 5.98 5.85 5.19
N PRO A 29 5.97 5.49 3.90
CA PRO A 29 7.20 5.42 3.12
C PRO A 29 7.83 6.80 2.96
N THR A 30 9.14 6.82 2.81
CA THR A 30 9.87 8.03 2.41
C THR A 30 9.78 8.18 0.90
N VAL A 31 9.36 9.36 0.44
CA VAL A 31 9.31 9.72 -0.98
C VAL A 31 10.44 10.70 -1.29
N THR A 32 11.18 10.47 -2.38
CA THR A 32 12.27 11.35 -2.83
C THR A 32 12.13 11.61 -4.32
N GLY A 33 12.29 12.86 -4.73
CA GLY A 33 12.17 13.29 -6.12
C GLY A 33 11.64 14.73 -6.23
N PRO A 34 11.20 15.16 -7.44
CA PRO A 34 11.15 14.36 -8.67
C PRO A 34 12.56 13.98 -9.16
N ILE A 35 12.68 12.83 -9.83
CA ILE A 35 13.89 12.41 -10.54
C ILE A 35 14.00 13.26 -11.80
N PRO A 36 15.10 14.01 -12.02
CA PRO A 36 15.24 14.86 -13.19
C PRO A 36 15.24 14.03 -14.48
N VAL A 37 14.53 14.52 -15.50
CA VAL A 37 14.59 13.98 -16.87
C VAL A 37 15.50 14.90 -17.69
N SER A 38 16.62 14.37 -18.15
CA SER A 38 17.67 15.15 -18.85
C SER A 38 17.65 15.01 -20.37
N VAL A 39 16.87 14.08 -20.91
CA VAL A 39 16.79 13.78 -22.35
C VAL A 39 15.32 13.69 -22.79
N PRO A 40 15.01 13.93 -24.08
CA PRO A 40 13.66 13.77 -24.59
C PRO A 40 13.23 12.29 -24.60
N LEU A 41 11.92 12.05 -24.64
CA LEU A 41 11.37 10.70 -24.80
C LEU A 41 11.82 10.10 -26.13
N GLY A 42 12.28 8.85 -26.08
CA GLY A 42 12.79 8.11 -27.25
C GLY A 42 14.29 8.32 -27.51
N ASP A 43 15.00 9.07 -26.67
CA ASP A 43 16.46 9.13 -26.69
C ASP A 43 17.07 7.73 -26.48
N ALA A 44 18.16 7.43 -27.18
CA ALA A 44 18.84 6.15 -27.12
C ALA A 44 19.49 5.87 -25.76
N SER A 45 19.75 6.89 -24.94
CA SER A 45 20.26 6.70 -23.57
C SER A 45 19.22 6.08 -22.64
N HIS A 46 17.93 6.22 -22.97
CA HIS A 46 16.81 5.83 -22.12
C HIS A 46 16.82 6.49 -20.73
N ASP A 47 17.44 7.68 -20.58
CA ASP A 47 17.46 8.46 -19.33
C ASP A 47 16.14 9.23 -19.09
N TYR A 48 15.02 8.52 -19.21
CA TYR A 48 13.66 9.00 -18.95
C TYR A 48 12.85 7.89 -18.27
N PRO A 49 11.68 8.20 -17.66
CA PRO A 49 10.92 7.22 -16.92
C PRO A 49 10.56 5.99 -17.76
N GLN A 50 10.75 4.80 -17.18
CA GLN A 50 10.32 3.57 -17.81
C GLN A 50 8.79 3.54 -17.86
N MET A 51 8.22 3.33 -19.04
CA MET A 51 6.76 3.47 -19.30
C MET A 51 6.25 4.91 -19.20
N ALA A 52 7.10 5.89 -19.50
CA ALA A 52 6.68 7.26 -19.76
C ALA A 52 5.55 7.30 -20.81
N THR A 53 4.59 8.21 -20.63
CA THR A 53 3.48 8.33 -21.58
C THR A 53 3.94 8.92 -22.91
N GLN A 54 3.36 8.43 -24.01
CA GLN A 54 3.55 9.05 -25.34
C GLN A 54 2.57 10.22 -25.57
N LEU A 55 1.63 10.44 -24.65
CA LEU A 55 0.69 11.56 -24.72
C LEU A 55 1.40 12.88 -24.43
N ASP A 56 1.12 13.90 -25.23
CA ASP A 56 1.54 15.27 -24.92
C ASP A 56 0.71 15.82 -23.74
N LEU A 57 1.19 15.59 -22.52
CA LEU A 57 0.54 16.06 -21.30
C LEU A 57 0.55 17.58 -21.17
N ALA A 58 1.54 18.26 -21.76
CA ALA A 58 1.65 19.72 -21.68
C ALA A 58 0.47 20.39 -22.40
N ALA A 59 0.00 19.80 -23.51
CA ALA A 59 -1.23 20.23 -24.20
C ALA A 59 -2.48 20.21 -23.30
N TYR A 60 -2.47 19.42 -22.22
CA TYR A 60 -3.56 19.30 -21.25
C TYR A 60 -3.27 19.99 -19.92
N SER A 61 -2.15 20.74 -19.79
CA SER A 61 -1.68 21.32 -18.52
C SER A 61 -1.37 20.27 -17.45
N TYR A 62 -0.86 19.10 -17.86
CA TYR A 62 -0.39 18.04 -16.98
C TYR A 62 1.13 17.88 -17.07
N VAL A 63 1.71 17.29 -16.03
CA VAL A 63 3.11 16.88 -15.97
C VAL A 63 3.20 15.42 -15.55
N GLU A 64 4.23 14.73 -16.04
CA GLU A 64 4.64 13.40 -15.59
C GLU A 64 5.98 13.52 -14.87
N GLU A 65 6.03 13.06 -13.62
CA GLU A 65 7.21 13.10 -12.78
C GLU A 65 7.43 11.74 -12.14
N GLU A 66 8.68 11.33 -12.00
CA GLU A 66 9.02 10.06 -11.36
C GLU A 66 9.65 10.29 -9.99
N PHE A 67 9.33 9.44 -9.03
CA PHE A 67 9.80 9.53 -7.65
C PHE A 67 10.29 8.18 -7.16
N PHE A 68 11.25 8.19 -6.24
CA PHE A 68 11.56 7.03 -5.42
C PHE A 68 10.62 6.96 -4.21
N MET A 69 10.13 5.78 -3.92
CA MET A 69 9.43 5.43 -2.69
C MET A 69 10.19 4.32 -1.98
N GLN A 70 10.57 4.54 -0.72
CA GLN A 70 11.38 3.60 0.05
C GLN A 70 10.87 3.43 1.48
N GLY A 71 11.11 2.26 2.04
CA GLY A 71 10.69 1.91 3.39
C GLY A 71 11.11 0.49 3.76
N THR A 72 10.45 -0.05 4.77
CA THR A 72 10.65 -1.44 5.22
C THR A 72 9.34 -2.20 5.02
N ALA A 73 9.39 -3.29 4.26
CA ALA A 73 8.25 -4.18 4.04
C ALA A 73 8.34 -5.39 4.96
N THR A 74 7.21 -5.79 5.53
CA THR A 74 7.10 -7.01 6.32
C THR A 74 6.64 -8.16 5.44
N ARG A 75 7.38 -9.26 5.49
CA ARG A 75 7.00 -10.54 4.89
C ARG A 75 6.14 -11.31 5.88
N TYR A 76 4.95 -11.71 5.46
CA TYR A 76 4.02 -12.49 6.27
C TYR A 76 4.01 -13.96 5.84
N ASP A 77 3.72 -14.85 6.79
CA ASP A 77 3.42 -16.24 6.55
C ASP A 77 2.00 -16.38 5.99
N ALA A 78 1.90 -16.32 4.67
CA ALA A 78 0.65 -16.47 3.93
C ALA A 78 0.67 -17.83 3.19
N PRO A 79 0.18 -18.92 3.81
CA PRO A 79 0.11 -20.20 3.14
C PRO A 79 -0.81 -20.12 1.93
N ARG A 80 -0.44 -20.78 0.83
CA ARG A 80 -1.29 -20.87 -0.37
C ARG A 80 -2.63 -21.49 0.01
N ARG A 81 -3.73 -20.76 -0.24
CA ARG A 81 -5.09 -21.25 -0.04
C ARG A 81 -5.76 -21.51 -1.39
N PRO A 82 -6.62 -22.53 -1.51
CA PRO A 82 -7.47 -22.70 -2.68
C PRO A 82 -8.34 -21.46 -2.90
N ILE A 83 -8.61 -21.09 -4.16
CA ILE A 83 -9.40 -19.90 -4.53
C ILE A 83 -10.78 -19.87 -3.87
N ALA A 84 -11.37 -21.04 -3.60
CA ALA A 84 -12.69 -21.16 -2.98
C ALA A 84 -12.70 -20.90 -1.46
N VAL A 85 -11.54 -20.70 -0.82
CA VAL A 85 -11.44 -20.44 0.62
C VAL A 85 -11.38 -18.93 0.85
N PRO A 86 -12.33 -18.35 1.61
CA PRO A 86 -12.27 -16.94 1.97
C PRO A 86 -10.94 -16.57 2.66
N PRO A 87 -10.47 -15.32 2.52
CA PRO A 87 -9.30 -14.84 3.24
C PRO A 87 -9.44 -15.09 4.74
N ALA A 88 -8.37 -15.54 5.39
CA ALA A 88 -8.35 -15.63 6.84
C ALA A 88 -8.45 -14.21 7.42
N THR A 89 -9.28 -14.05 8.44
CA THR A 89 -9.36 -12.80 9.22
C THR A 89 -8.34 -12.77 10.36
N ALA A 90 -7.71 -13.90 10.67
CA ALA A 90 -6.62 -13.97 11.63
C ALA A 90 -5.35 -13.33 11.03
N PRO A 91 -4.60 -12.54 11.82
CA PRO A 91 -3.34 -11.97 11.36
C PRO A 91 -2.35 -13.07 11.02
N ALA A 92 -1.69 -12.92 9.86
CA ALA A 92 -0.59 -13.80 9.47
C ALA A 92 0.63 -13.55 10.37
N ALA A 93 1.38 -14.61 10.68
CA ALA A 93 2.62 -14.46 11.42
C ALA A 93 3.63 -13.65 10.60
N GLU A 94 4.29 -12.68 11.22
CA GLU A 94 5.40 -11.95 10.59
C GLU A 94 6.62 -12.87 10.51
N LEU A 95 7.24 -12.96 9.33
CA LEU A 95 8.41 -13.79 9.11
C LEU A 95 9.70 -12.97 9.18
N SER A 96 9.72 -11.80 8.55
CA SER A 96 10.94 -11.00 8.39
C SER A 96 10.61 -9.61 7.82
N SER A 97 11.50 -8.65 8.03
CA SER A 97 11.42 -7.31 7.46
C SER A 97 12.54 -7.11 6.42
N HIS A 98 12.22 -6.40 5.33
CA HIS A 98 13.16 -6.14 4.25
C HIS A 98 13.05 -4.68 3.78
N PRO A 99 14.18 -3.97 3.61
CA PRO A 99 14.14 -2.65 2.99
C PRO A 99 13.71 -2.79 1.54
N TYR A 100 12.92 -1.84 1.06
CA TYR A 100 12.61 -1.71 -0.37
C TYR A 100 12.85 -0.28 -0.83
N LYS A 101 13.17 -0.16 -2.11
CA LYS A 101 13.16 1.09 -2.85
C LYS A 101 12.60 0.82 -4.23
N THR A 102 11.50 1.46 -4.56
CA THR A 102 10.81 1.36 -5.84
C THR A 102 10.61 2.73 -6.45
N ARG A 103 10.22 2.77 -7.72
CA ARG A 103 9.85 3.99 -8.44
C ARG A 103 8.33 4.08 -8.57
N MET A 104 7.82 5.30 -8.63
CA MET A 104 6.44 5.60 -9.02
C MET A 104 6.43 6.77 -10.01
N ILE A 105 5.56 6.70 -11.00
CA ILE A 105 5.29 7.80 -11.93
C ILE A 105 3.99 8.47 -11.51
N VAL A 106 4.03 9.79 -11.34
CA VAL A 106 2.88 10.62 -10.99
C VAL A 106 2.53 11.50 -12.18
N ARG A 107 1.30 11.36 -12.68
CA ARG A 107 0.72 12.26 -13.67
C ARG A 107 -0.31 13.15 -12.97
N ARG A 108 -0.11 14.46 -13.02
CA ARG A 108 -0.95 15.43 -12.30
C ARG A 108 -1.07 16.75 -13.06
N PRO A 109 -2.09 17.57 -12.76
CA PRO A 109 -2.11 18.96 -13.22
C PRO A 109 -0.84 19.70 -12.77
N VAL A 110 -0.35 20.60 -13.63
CA VAL A 110 0.80 21.46 -13.32
C VAL A 110 0.47 22.36 -12.12
N ALA A 111 -0.71 22.97 -12.11
CA ALA A 111 -1.17 23.82 -11.02
C ALA A 111 -1.97 23.01 -9.99
N GLN A 112 -1.56 23.07 -8.72
CA GLN A 112 -2.19 22.31 -7.63
C GLN A 112 -3.68 22.63 -7.45
N LYS A 113 -4.12 23.86 -7.76
CA LYS A 113 -5.53 24.27 -7.64
C LYS A 113 -6.48 23.51 -8.59
N ASP A 114 -5.94 22.92 -9.66
CA ASP A 114 -6.71 22.17 -10.65
C ASP A 114 -6.87 20.69 -10.26
N PHE A 115 -6.21 20.25 -9.18
CA PHE A 115 -6.38 18.92 -8.62
C PHE A 115 -7.72 18.80 -7.89
N ASN A 116 -8.53 17.83 -8.29
CA ASN A 116 -9.88 17.61 -7.77
C ASN A 116 -9.95 16.68 -6.54
N GLY A 117 -8.81 16.21 -6.03
CA GLY A 117 -8.76 15.29 -4.88
C GLY A 117 -8.81 13.81 -5.23
N ILE A 118 -9.00 13.43 -6.50
CA ILE A 118 -9.12 12.03 -6.92
C ILE A 118 -7.78 11.51 -7.43
N VAL A 119 -7.34 10.39 -6.86
CA VAL A 119 -6.14 9.67 -7.31
C VAL A 119 -6.56 8.32 -7.88
N ILE A 120 -6.11 8.05 -9.11
CA ILE A 120 -6.21 6.72 -9.72
C ILE A 120 -4.84 6.07 -9.62
N VAL A 121 -4.80 4.86 -9.07
CA VAL A 121 -3.57 4.09 -8.90
C VAL A 121 -3.61 2.88 -9.82
N GLU A 122 -2.60 2.77 -10.69
CA GLU A 122 -2.39 1.60 -11.52
C GLU A 122 -1.12 0.87 -11.05
N TRP A 123 -1.22 -0.45 -10.92
CA TRP A 123 -0.10 -1.31 -10.55
C TRP A 123 0.33 -2.13 -11.76
N LEU A 124 1.62 -2.05 -12.12
CA LEU A 124 2.16 -2.82 -13.25
C LEU A 124 2.12 -4.32 -12.97
N ASN A 125 1.57 -5.09 -13.90
CA ASN A 125 1.52 -6.55 -13.78
C ASN A 125 2.94 -7.15 -13.72
N VAL A 126 3.22 -7.86 -12.63
CA VAL A 126 4.55 -8.42 -12.30
C VAL A 126 4.91 -9.71 -13.04
N THR A 127 4.01 -10.26 -13.87
CA THR A 127 4.28 -11.47 -14.65
C THR A 127 5.23 -11.24 -15.83
N SER A 128 5.35 -10.00 -16.30
CA SER A 128 6.20 -9.61 -17.44
C SER A 128 7.70 -9.71 -17.18
N GLY A 129 8.13 -9.77 -15.91
CA GLY A 129 9.53 -9.92 -15.53
C GLY A 129 10.40 -8.67 -15.63
N TYR A 130 9.93 -7.60 -16.30
CA TYR A 130 10.69 -6.36 -16.51
C TYR A 130 11.08 -5.61 -15.23
N ASN A 131 10.34 -5.79 -14.14
CA ASN A 131 10.56 -5.09 -12.86
C ASN A 131 11.05 -6.02 -11.74
N ARG A 132 11.80 -7.09 -12.08
CA ARG A 132 12.45 -7.92 -11.06
C ARG A 132 13.74 -7.24 -10.60
N MET A 133 13.95 -7.18 -9.29
CA MET A 133 15.27 -6.86 -8.75
C MET A 133 16.27 -7.94 -9.20
N PRO A 134 17.50 -7.58 -9.62
CA PRO A 134 18.51 -8.59 -9.90
C PRO A 134 18.80 -9.36 -8.61
N TYR A 135 18.73 -10.69 -8.69
CA TYR A 135 19.11 -11.56 -7.58
C TYR A 135 20.61 -11.42 -7.36
N GLY A 136 21.01 -10.80 -6.24
CA GLY A 136 22.35 -10.88 -5.67
C GLY A 136 22.31 -11.74 -4.43
#